data_AF-A0A538EJA6-F1
#
_entry.id   AF-A0A538EJA6-F1
#
_cell.length_a   1.000
_cell.length_b   1.000
_cell.length_c   1.000
_cell.angle_alpha   90.00
_cell.angle_beta   90.00
_cell.angle_gamma   90.00
#
_symmetry.space_group_name_H-M   'P 1'
#
loop_
_entity.id
_entity.type
_entity.pdbx_description
1 polymer ?
#
loop_
_entity_poly.entity_id
_entity_poly.type
_entity_poly.pdbx_seq_one_letter_code
_entity_poly.pdbx_strand_id
1 'polypeptide(L)'
;MIIFFLWVIWIWFLIAILSDVFRRHDIGGGTKALWTIFIIFLPIAGAFTYLIVNGSGMAQRNVSESQAQQGRMDDYVRSVAGSGAAGEIERAKGLLDSGAINADEYAALKARALAGGAA
;
A
#
# COMPACT_ATOMS: atom_id res chain seq x y z
N MET A 1 -10.86 -4.67 12.49
CA MET A 1 -11.57 -4.90 13.78
C MET A 1 -10.75 -5.71 14.77
N ILE A 2 -10.21 -6.89 14.41
CA ILE A 2 -9.38 -7.73 15.31
C ILE A 2 -8.13 -6.98 15.83
N ILE A 3 -7.39 -6.28 14.96
CA ILE A 3 -6.18 -5.54 15.36
C ILE A 3 -6.50 -4.46 16.40
N PHE A 4 -7.60 -3.72 16.21
CA PHE A 4 -8.06 -2.71 17.16
C PHE A 4 -8.42 -3.34 18.51
N PHE A 5 -9.10 -4.49 18.50
CA PHE A 5 -9.42 -5.23 19.72
C PHE A 5 -8.16 -5.71 20.48
N LEU A 6 -7.17 -6.26 19.76
CA LEU A 6 -5.89 -6.66 20.34
C LEU A 6 -5.13 -5.46 20.94
N TRP A 7 -5.19 -4.30 20.29
CA TRP A 7 -4.59 -3.07 20.80
C TRP A 7 -5.24 -2.62 22.12
N VAL A 8 -6.57 -2.68 22.22
CA VAL A 8 -7.28 -2.36 23.46
C VAL A 8 -6.93 -3.33 24.59
N ILE A 9 -6.91 -4.64 24.32
CA ILE A 9 -6.51 -5.67 25.29
C ILE A 9 -5.08 -5.43 25.77
N TRP A 10 -4.16 -5.09 24.86
CA TRP A 10 -2.78 -4.81 25.20
C TRP A 10 -2.65 -3.67 26.21
N ILE A 11 -3.35 -2.55 25.98
CA ILE A 11 -3.37 -1.41 26.93
C ILE A 11 -3.97 -1.83 28.28
N TRP A 12 -5.07 -2.60 28.27
CA TRP A 12 -5.66 -3.13 29.49
C TRP A 12 -4.71 -4.03 30.27
N PHE A 13 -3.92 -4.87 29.58
CA PHE A 13 -2.87 -5.68 30.21
C PHE A 13 -1.82 -4.83 30.91
N LEU A 14 -1.33 -3.76 30.26
CA LEU A 14 -0.37 -2.84 30.87
C LEU A 14 -0.95 -2.18 32.13
N ILE A 15 -2.19 -1.70 32.07
CA ILE A 15 -2.87 -1.09 33.22
C ILE A 15 -3.07 -2.13 34.34
N ALA A 16 -3.46 -3.36 34.01
CA ALA A 16 -3.66 -4.43 34.99
C ALA A 16 -2.37 -4.79 35.72
N ILE A 17 -1.26 -4.92 34.99
CA ILE A 17 0.06 -5.22 35.58
C ILE A 17 0.55 -4.05 36.42
N LEU A 18 0.42 -2.80 35.95
CA LEU A 18 0.75 -1.63 36.76
C LEU A 18 -0.08 -1.61 38.05
N SER A 19 -1.40 -1.82 37.93
CA SER A 19 -2.30 -1.85 39.08
C SER A 19 -1.89 -2.93 40.09
N ASP A 20 -1.48 -4.11 39.63
CA ASP A 20 -0.95 -5.17 40.48
C ASP A 20 0.33 -4.74 41.23
N VAL A 21 1.30 -4.16 40.51
CA VAL A 21 2.54 -3.62 41.10
C VAL A 21 2.25 -2.57 42.17
N PHE A 22 1.27 -1.68 41.95
CA PHE A 22 0.91 -0.67 42.95
C PHE A 22 0.17 -1.26 44.15
N ARG A 23 -0.68 -2.27 43.94
CA ARG A 23 -1.42 -2.99 45.00
C ARG A 23 -0.52 -3.83 45.90
N ARG A 24 0.64 -4.26 45.40
CA ARG A 24 1.64 -4.97 46.21
C ARG A 24 2.18 -4.07 47.32
N HIS A 25 1.91 -4.43 48.56
CA HIS A 25 2.40 -3.72 49.76
C HIS A 25 3.73 -4.28 50.27
N ASP A 26 4.17 -5.43 49.74
CA ASP A 26 5.42 -6.12 50.08
C ASP A 26 6.67 -5.50 49.42
N ILE A 27 6.49 -4.61 48.43
CA ILE A 27 7.59 -3.94 47.71
C ILE A 27 7.61 -2.43 47.96
N GLY A 28 8.81 -1.88 48.16
CA GLY A 28 9.03 -0.46 48.37
C GLY A 28 8.78 0.40 47.12
N GLY A 29 8.58 1.71 47.31
CA GLY A 29 8.28 2.65 46.22
C GLY A 29 9.33 2.68 45.09
N GLY A 30 10.61 2.53 45.44
CA GLY A 30 11.69 2.45 44.43
C GLY A 30 11.56 1.23 43.51
N THR A 31 11.21 0.06 44.06
CA THR A 31 10.94 -1.15 43.26
C THR A 31 9.73 -0.96 42.35
N LYS A 32 8.67 -0.28 42.83
CA LYS A 32 7.49 0.04 42.00
C LYS A 32 7.84 0.97 40.85
N ALA A 33 8.71 1.97 41.09
CA ALA A 33 9.19 2.87 40.05
C ALA A 33 9.98 2.11 38.97
N LEU A 34 10.88 1.20 39.38
CA LEU A 34 11.64 0.36 38.45
C LEU A 34 10.71 -0.50 37.57
N TRP A 35 9.72 -1.16 38.16
CA TRP A 35 8.73 -1.95 37.42
C TRP A 35 7.93 -1.11 36.43
N THR A 36 7.50 0.07 36.84
CA THR A 36 6.76 1.00 35.98
C THR A 36 7.59 1.39 34.75
N ILE A 37 8.86 1.74 34.95
CA ILE A 37 9.79 2.04 33.85
C ILE A 37 9.93 0.83 32.94
N PHE A 38 10.20 -0.36 33.50
CA PHE A 38 10.40 -1.55 32.70
C PHE A 38 9.18 -1.87 31.82
N ILE A 39 7.96 -1.80 32.36
CA ILE A 39 6.73 -2.11 31.63
C ILE A 39 6.47 -1.11 30.49
N ILE A 40 6.80 0.17 30.67
CA ILE A 40 6.60 1.22 29.65
C ILE A 40 7.69 1.14 28.56
N PHE A 41 8.95 0.98 28.96
CA PHE A 41 10.08 1.06 28.04
C PHE A 41 10.36 -0.23 27.30
N LEU A 42 10.04 -1.40 27.87
CA LEU A 42 10.27 -2.69 27.22
C LEU A 42 9.60 -2.85 25.83
N PRO A 43 8.32 -2.49 25.62
CA PRO A 43 7.73 -2.58 24.28
C PRO A 43 8.40 -1.65 23.27
N ILE A 44 8.83 -0.46 23.71
CA ILE A 44 9.56 0.51 22.88
C ILE A 44 10.95 -0.04 22.54
N ALA A 45 11.67 -0.55 23.53
CA ALA A 45 12.97 -1.17 23.36
C ALA A 45 12.89 -2.38 22.42
N GLY A 46 11.88 -3.24 22.57
CA GLY A 46 11.64 -4.37 21.67
C GLY A 46 11.39 -3.93 20.22
N ALA A 47 10.60 -2.87 20.02
CA ALA A 47 10.39 -2.30 18.70
C ALA A 47 11.70 -1.75 18.10
N PHE A 48 12.50 -1.02 18.88
CA PHE A 48 13.80 -0.52 18.42
C PHE A 48 14.79 -1.65 18.13
N THR A 49 14.88 -2.67 18.98
CA THR A 49 15.70 -3.86 18.74
C THR A 49 15.27 -4.54 17.43
N TYR A 50 13.96 -4.72 17.20
CA TYR A 50 13.46 -5.29 15.95
C TYR A 50 13.86 -4.44 14.75
N LEU A 51 13.73 -3.12 14.83
CA LEU A 51 14.12 -2.19 13.76
C LEU A 51 15.63 -2.21 13.49
N ILE A 52 16.47 -2.28 14.53
CA ILE A 52 17.93 -2.37 14.38
C ILE A 52 18.33 -3.69 13.71
N VAL A 53 17.72 -4.80 14.14
CA VAL A 53 18.03 -6.14 13.61
C VAL A 53 17.49 -6.33 12.19
N ASN A 54 16.30 -5.80 11.87
CA ASN A 54 15.60 -6.07 10.61
C ASN A 54 15.49 -4.86 9.67
N GLY A 55 16.11 -3.73 10.01
CA GLY A 55 15.93 -2.45 9.31
C GLY A 55 16.39 -2.47 7.86
N SER A 56 17.53 -3.10 7.57
CA SER A 56 18.11 -3.17 6.22
C SER A 56 17.22 -3.91 5.22
N GLY A 57 16.54 -4.98 5.66
CA GLY A 57 15.65 -5.76 4.81
C GLY A 57 14.30 -5.09 4.50
N MET A 58 13.85 -4.12 5.31
CA MET A 58 12.59 -3.40 5.04
C MET A 58 12.74 -2.38 3.92
N ALA A 59 13.85 -1.64 3.89
CA ALA A 59 14.09 -0.65 2.83
C ALA A 59 14.18 -1.30 1.45
N GLN A 60 14.88 -2.43 1.34
CA GLN A 60 15.10 -3.09 0.06
C GLN A 60 13.84 -3.76 -0.49
N ARG A 61 13.01 -4.34 0.39
CA ARG A 61 11.70 -4.90 0.02
C ARG A 61 10.73 -3.82 -0.46
N ASN A 62 10.65 -2.70 0.26
CA ASN A 62 9.78 -1.59 -0.12
C ASN A 62 10.14 -1.01 -1.49
N VAL A 63 11.44 -0.90 -1.81
CA VAL A 63 11.89 -0.46 -3.14
C VAL A 63 11.54 -1.49 -4.21
N SER A 64 11.80 -2.78 -3.96
CA SER A 64 11.47 -3.85 -4.92
C SER A 64 9.97 -3.99 -5.18
N GLU A 65 9.14 -3.85 -4.15
CA GLU A 65 7.68 -3.91 -4.28
C GLU A 65 7.14 -2.68 -5.01
N SER A 66 7.68 -1.49 -4.72
CA SER A 66 7.35 -0.26 -5.44
C SER A 66 7.69 -0.37 -6.93
N GLN A 67 8.90 -0.85 -7.26
CA GLN A 67 9.30 -1.09 -8.66
C GLN A 67 8.44 -2.16 -9.34
N ALA A 68 8.11 -3.25 -8.64
CA ALA A 68 7.24 -4.30 -9.18
C ALA A 68 5.79 -3.83 -9.35
N GLN A 69 5.31 -2.88 -8.54
CA GLN A 69 4.00 -2.26 -8.73
C GLN A 69 4.02 -1.27 -9.91
N GLN A 70 5.07 -0.46 -10.04
CA GLN A 70 5.27 0.44 -11.18
C GLN A 70 5.35 -0.33 -12.49
N GLY A 71 6.15 -1.39 -12.57
CA GLY A 71 6.24 -2.22 -13.78
C GLY A 71 4.89 -2.82 -14.20
N ARG A 72 4.09 -3.29 -13.24
CA ARG A 72 2.73 -3.78 -13.51
C ARG A 72 1.77 -2.69 -13.98
N MET A 73 1.89 -1.48 -13.44
CA MET A 73 1.11 -0.33 -13.90
C MET A 73 1.54 0.09 -15.30
N ASP A 74 2.84 0.14 -15.59
CA ASP A 74 3.38 0.51 -16.89
C ASP A 74 2.99 -0.52 -17.96
N ASP A 75 3.02 -1.81 -17.65
CA ASP A 75 2.54 -2.88 -18.54
C ASP A 75 1.04 -2.77 -18.79
N TYR A 76 0.26 -2.47 -17.75
CA TYR A 76 -1.17 -2.21 -17.90
C TYR A 76 -1.41 -1.00 -18.82
N VAL A 77 -0.79 0.14 -18.52
CA VAL A 77 -0.88 1.37 -19.33
C VAL A 77 -0.44 1.11 -20.76
N ARG A 78 0.65 0.37 -21.00
CA ARG A 78 1.10 -0.01 -22.34
C ARG A 78 0.14 -0.97 -23.04
N SER A 79 -0.56 -1.84 -22.32
CA SER A 79 -1.58 -2.71 -22.92
C SER A 79 -2.84 -1.94 -23.32
N VAL A 80 -3.26 -0.94 -22.53
CA VAL A 80 -4.46 -0.13 -22.84
C VAL A 80 -4.14 1.00 -23.83
N ALA A 81 -2.97 1.63 -23.71
CA ALA A 81 -2.48 2.67 -24.61
C ALA A 81 -1.84 2.10 -25.89
N GLY A 82 -1.45 0.82 -25.89
CA GLY A 82 -0.95 0.08 -27.05
C GLY A 82 -2.00 -0.11 -28.14
N SER A 83 -3.28 0.08 -27.81
CA SER A 83 -4.31 0.34 -28.80
C SER A 83 -4.39 1.84 -29.16
N GLY A 84 -3.24 2.45 -29.46
CA GLY A 84 -3.13 3.84 -29.87
C GLY A 84 -3.82 4.11 -31.20
N ALA A 85 -3.55 5.28 -31.80
CA ALA A 85 -4.22 5.75 -33.02
C ALA A 85 -4.37 4.67 -34.11
N ALA A 86 -3.35 3.82 -34.31
CA ALA A 86 -3.40 2.73 -35.28
C ALA A 86 -4.45 1.65 -34.95
N GLY A 87 -4.58 1.23 -33.69
CA GLY A 87 -5.57 0.24 -33.25
C GLY A 87 -7.00 0.79 -33.25
N GLU A 88 -7.17 2.09 -33.00
CA GLU A 88 -8.47 2.77 -33.18
C GLU A 88 -8.88 2.88 -34.64
N ILE A 89 -7.93 3.18 -35.54
CA ILE A 89 -8.17 3.23 -36.99
C ILE A 89 -8.49 1.83 -37.54
N GLU A 90 -7.82 0.79 -37.05
CA GLU A 90 -8.09 -0.60 -37.44
C GLU A 90 -9.49 -1.06 -37.02
N ARG A 91 -9.92 -0.75 -35.78
CA ARG A 91 -11.30 -0.99 -35.33
C ARG A 91 -12.32 -0.20 -36.14
N ALA A 92 -12.04 1.07 -36.44
CA ALA A 92 -12.92 1.90 -37.26
C ALA A 92 -13.05 1.34 -38.69
N LYS A 93 -11.98 0.77 -39.26
CA LYS A 93 -12.03 0.09 -40.55
C LYS A 93 -12.89 -1.17 -40.50
N GLY A 94 -12.78 -1.96 -39.43
CA GLY A 94 -13.67 -3.13 -39.24
C GLY A 94 -15.16 -2.74 -39.19
N LEU A 95 -15.49 -1.60 -38.57
CA LEU A 95 -16.86 -1.07 -38.58
C LEU A 95 -17.32 -0.67 -39.98
N LEU A 96 -16.46 -0.04 -40.78
CA LEU A 96 -16.75 0.32 -42.17
C LEU A 96 -16.97 -0.93 -43.03
N ASP A 97 -16.09 -1.92 -42.90
CA ASP A 97 -16.17 -3.18 -43.65
C ASP A 97 -17.42 -4.00 -43.26
N SER A 98 -17.88 -3.88 -42.01
CA SER A 98 -19.14 -4.48 -41.55
C SER A 98 -20.40 -3.71 -41.99
N GLY A 99 -20.24 -2.51 -42.56
CA GLY A 99 -21.34 -1.61 -42.90
C GLY A 99 -22.02 -0.94 -41.71
N ALA A 100 -21.44 -1.03 -40.50
CA ALA A 100 -21.96 -0.39 -39.29
C ALA A 100 -21.79 1.13 -39.30
N ILE A 101 -20.82 1.64 -40.05
CA ILE A 101 -20.58 3.06 -40.29
C ILE A 101 -20.34 3.32 -41.78
N ASN A 102 -20.50 4.58 -42.21
CA ASN A 102 -20.19 5.00 -43.56
C ASN A 102 -18.77 5.61 -43.69
N ALA A 103 -18.37 5.93 -44.92
CA ALA A 103 -17.03 6.44 -45.23
C ALA A 103 -16.71 7.79 -44.57
N ASP A 104 -17.71 8.67 -44.41
CA ASP A 104 -17.54 9.98 -43.78
C ASP A 104 -17.35 9.83 -42.26
N GLU A 105 -18.09 8.93 -41.63
CA GLU A 105 -17.94 8.58 -40.21
C GLU A 105 -16.58 7.93 -39.91
N TYR A 106 -16.10 7.06 -40.80
CA TYR A 106 -14.76 6.50 -40.71
C TYR A 106 -13.66 7.58 -40.81
N ALA A 107 -13.80 8.53 -41.73
CA ALA A 107 -12.85 9.63 -41.89
C ALA A 107 -12.79 10.52 -40.62
N ALA A 108 -13.94 10.80 -40.00
CA ALA A 108 -14.02 11.54 -38.74
C ALA A 108 -13.32 10.80 -37.58
N LEU A 109 -13.56 9.48 -37.45
CA LEU A 109 -12.91 8.64 -36.44
C LEU A 109 -11.39 8.54 -36.64
N LYS A 110 -10.93 8.40 -37.89
CA LYS A 110 -9.52 8.38 -38.25
C LYS A 110 -8.83 9.71 -37.91
N ALA A 111 -9.46 10.85 -38.23
CA ALA A 111 -8.91 12.16 -37.90
C ALA A 111 -8.79 12.37 -36.38
N ARG A 112 -9.78 11.91 -35.61
CA ARG A 112 -9.78 11.98 -34.14
C ARG A 112 -8.68 11.11 -33.52
N ALA A 113 -8.52 9.88 -34.01
CA ALA A 113 -7.47 8.96 -33.55
C ALA A 113 -6.06 9.52 -33.84
N LEU A 114 -5.85 10.08 -35.04
CA LEU A 114 -4.58 10.73 -35.41
C LEU A 114 -4.28 12.00 -34.58
N ALA A 115 -5.31 12.75 -34.18
CA ALA A 115 -5.15 13.91 -33.31
C ALA A 115 -4.86 13.52 -31.85
N GLY A 116 -5.41 12.40 -31.35
CA GLY A 116 -5.18 11.90 -30.00
C GLY A 116 -3.86 11.15 -29.79
N GLY A 117 -3.27 10.57 -30.85
CA GLY A 117 -1.97 9.88 -30.81
C GLY A 117 -0.74 10.78 -31.00
N ALA A 118 -0.93 12.09 -31.17
CA ALA A 118 0.15 13.08 -31.35
C ALA A 118 0.52 13.84 -30.06
N ALA A 119 -0.03 13.44 -28.91
CA ALA A 119 0.24 13.98 -27.59
C ALA A 119 0.90 12.91 -26.70
#